data_AF-A0A0V0QGQ0-F1
#
_entry.id   AF-A0A0V0QGQ0-F1
#
_cell.length_a   1.000
_cell.length_b   1.000
_cell.length_c   1.000
_cell.angle_alpha   90.00
_cell.angle_beta   90.00
_cell.angle_gamma   90.00
#
_symmetry.space_group_name_H-M   'P 1'
#
loop_
_entity.id
_entity.type
_entity.pdbx_description
1 polymer ?
#
loop_
_entity_poly.entity_id
_entity_poly.type
_entity_poly.pdbx_seq_one_letter_code
_entity_poly.pdbx_strand_id
1 'polypeptide(L)'
;MSDNDSYSNEEPEEMANFEESNSAIEEEEINQIKTKKEQQNFIIQQNEQDKTCGTYIFLDEDHTLGNALRYMLVKRPDVEFCGYSIPHPSENKMNIRLQTVEKDSNSVLQEGLNSLANACDIIGDKFDQAIKKYNKKNKN
;
A
#
# COMPACT_ATOMS: atom_id res chain seq x y z
N MET A 1 -39.67 24.44 -50.08
CA MET A 1 -40.82 23.55 -50.31
C MET A 1 -40.27 22.20 -50.74
N SER A 2 -40.12 21.30 -49.78
CA SER A 2 -39.82 19.89 -49.98
C SER A 2 -40.73 19.20 -49.00
N ASP A 3 -41.79 18.61 -49.54
CA ASP A 3 -42.90 18.05 -48.77
C ASP A 3 -42.48 16.79 -48.01
N ASN A 4 -43.17 16.63 -46.88
CA ASN A 4 -43.01 15.68 -45.81
C ASN A 4 -44.03 14.53 -45.95
N ASP A 5 -43.81 13.45 -45.19
CA ASP A 5 -44.80 12.44 -44.74
C ASP A 5 -45.26 11.38 -45.78
N SER A 6 -45.47 10.08 -45.51
CA SER A 6 -45.72 9.31 -44.29
C SER A 6 -45.82 7.78 -44.60
N TYR A 7 -45.42 6.92 -43.63
CA TYR A 7 -45.98 5.62 -43.16
C TYR A 7 -46.62 4.60 -44.17
N SER A 8 -46.50 3.25 -44.09
CA SER A 8 -46.43 2.31 -42.94
C SER A 8 -46.28 0.83 -43.40
N ASN A 9 -45.61 0.03 -42.54
CA ASN A 9 -45.77 -1.38 -42.12
C ASN A 9 -45.57 -2.59 -43.06
N GLU A 10 -44.70 -3.53 -42.67
CA GLU A 10 -45.04 -4.86 -42.08
C GLU A 10 -43.79 -5.59 -41.52
N GLU A 11 -43.92 -6.20 -40.33
CA GLU A 11 -42.89 -6.98 -39.58
C GLU A 11 -42.64 -8.38 -40.20
N PRO A 12 -41.63 -9.14 -39.73
CA PRO A 12 -41.95 -10.14 -38.69
C PRO A 12 -40.89 -10.35 -37.58
N GLU A 13 -41.39 -10.34 -36.35
CA GLU A 13 -41.22 -11.30 -35.23
C GLU A 13 -39.83 -11.70 -34.69
N GLU A 14 -39.62 -11.27 -33.43
CA GLU A 14 -38.90 -11.88 -32.29
C GLU A 14 -37.74 -12.88 -32.53
N MET A 15 -36.55 -12.55 -32.03
CA MET A 15 -35.79 -13.50 -31.19
C MET A 15 -35.00 -12.78 -30.08
N ALA A 16 -35.47 -13.02 -28.85
CA ALA A 16 -34.71 -13.19 -27.60
C ALA A 16 -33.86 -12.01 -27.07
N ASN A 17 -34.46 -11.32 -26.10
CA ASN A 17 -33.75 -10.72 -24.97
C ASN A 17 -32.87 -11.77 -24.27
N PHE A 18 -31.56 -11.68 -24.44
CA PHE A 18 -30.59 -12.23 -23.49
C PHE A 18 -29.28 -11.47 -23.64
N GLU A 19 -28.98 -10.60 -22.68
CA GLU A 19 -27.66 -10.02 -22.32
C GLU A 19 -27.83 -8.57 -21.82
N GLU A 20 -28.60 -8.38 -20.74
CA GLU A 20 -28.61 -7.10 -20.01
C GLU A 20 -28.18 -7.27 -18.55
N SER A 21 -27.53 -8.39 -18.21
CA SER A 21 -27.16 -8.72 -16.83
C SER A 21 -25.67 -9.03 -16.61
N ASN A 22 -24.81 -8.91 -17.63
CA ASN A 22 -23.37 -9.20 -17.49
C ASN A 22 -22.44 -7.97 -17.48
N SER A 23 -22.90 -6.78 -17.85
CA SER A 23 -22.02 -5.59 -17.89
C SER A 23 -21.66 -5.04 -16.50
N ALA A 24 -22.61 -5.04 -15.56
CA ALA A 24 -22.37 -4.51 -14.21
C ALA A 24 -21.47 -5.41 -13.35
N ILE A 25 -21.51 -6.73 -13.57
CA ILE A 25 -20.72 -7.71 -12.81
C ILE A 25 -19.23 -7.65 -13.21
N GLU A 26 -18.94 -7.43 -14.50
CA GLU A 26 -17.56 -7.30 -14.98
C GLU A 26 -16.93 -5.95 -14.60
N GLU A 27 -17.70 -4.85 -14.59
CA GLU A 27 -17.21 -3.53 -14.18
C GLU A 27 -16.85 -3.45 -12.69
N GLU A 28 -17.62 -4.11 -11.80
CA GLU A 28 -17.31 -4.18 -10.38
C GLU A 28 -16.05 -5.01 -10.10
N GLU A 29 -15.85 -6.13 -10.79
CA GLU A 29 -14.61 -6.92 -10.67
C GLU A 29 -13.39 -6.17 -11.21
N ILE A 30 -13.53 -5.48 -12.35
CA ILE A 30 -12.46 -4.64 -12.92
C ILE A 30 -12.14 -3.47 -11.99
N ASN A 31 -13.14 -2.83 -11.38
CA ASN A 31 -12.91 -1.76 -10.42
C ASN A 31 -12.29 -2.29 -9.12
N GLN A 32 -12.68 -3.45 -8.61
CA GLN A 32 -12.02 -4.09 -7.47
C GLN A 32 -10.56 -4.49 -7.79
N ILE A 33 -10.28 -4.94 -9.02
CA ILE A 33 -8.92 -5.25 -9.50
C ILE A 33 -8.10 -3.98 -9.69
N LYS A 34 -8.69 -2.89 -10.21
CA LYS A 34 -8.05 -1.57 -10.33
C LYS A 34 -7.75 -0.97 -8.95
N THR A 35 -8.71 -1.03 -8.02
CA THR A 35 -8.54 -0.55 -6.64
C THR A 35 -7.46 -1.35 -5.89
N LYS A 36 -7.39 -2.67 -6.08
CA LYS A 36 -6.32 -3.52 -5.53
C LYS A 36 -4.95 -3.30 -6.19
N LYS A 37 -4.89 -2.97 -7.49
CA LYS A 37 -3.64 -2.66 -8.20
C LYS A 37 -3.13 -1.25 -7.94
N GLU A 38 -4.00 -0.29 -7.69
CA GLU A 38 -3.63 1.08 -7.30
C GLU A 38 -3.11 1.17 -5.86
N GLN A 39 -3.40 0.18 -5.00
CA GLN A 39 -3.04 0.18 -3.58
C GLN A 39 -1.61 -0.27 -3.25
N GLN A 40 -0.80 -0.69 -4.23
CA GLN A 40 0.60 -1.05 -3.96
C GLN A 40 1.54 0.07 -4.38
N ASN A 41 1.61 1.12 -3.55
CA ASN A 41 2.71 2.11 -3.55
C ASN A 41 4.03 1.51 -3.05
N PHE A 42 4.30 0.26 -3.41
CA PHE A 42 5.37 -0.55 -2.86
C PHE A 42 5.82 -1.59 -3.89
N ILE A 43 7.11 -1.55 -4.23
CA ILE A 43 7.73 -2.45 -5.22
C ILE A 43 8.81 -3.27 -4.50
N ILE A 44 8.77 -4.58 -4.68
CA ILE A 44 9.75 -5.51 -4.13
C ILE A 44 10.70 -5.95 -5.25
N GLN A 45 11.99 -5.73 -5.05
CA GLN A 45 13.06 -6.23 -5.91
C GLN A 45 13.91 -7.22 -5.10
N GLN A 46 13.50 -8.49 -5.10
CA GLN A 46 14.19 -9.59 -4.44
C GLN A 46 14.60 -10.64 -5.48
N ASN A 47 15.73 -11.29 -5.26
CA ASN A 47 16.15 -12.40 -6.13
C ASN A 47 15.35 -13.67 -5.81
N GLU A 48 15.00 -14.46 -6.82
CA GLU A 48 14.21 -15.70 -6.62
C GLU A 48 15.00 -16.80 -5.91
N GLN A 49 16.32 -16.86 -6.17
CA GLN A 49 17.21 -17.90 -5.63
C GLN A 49 17.72 -17.56 -4.23
N ASP A 50 17.92 -16.28 -3.94
CA ASP A 50 18.42 -15.78 -2.67
C ASP A 50 17.46 -14.76 -2.08
N LYS A 51 16.71 -15.22 -1.08
CA LYS A 51 15.71 -14.42 -0.37
C LYS A 51 16.28 -13.69 0.85
N THR A 52 17.57 -13.83 1.14
CA THR A 52 18.21 -13.11 2.25
C THR A 52 18.45 -11.63 1.93
N CYS A 53 18.31 -11.26 0.65
CA CYS A 53 18.63 -9.92 0.19
C CYS A 53 17.56 -9.35 -0.73
N GLY A 54 17.10 -8.13 -0.41
CA GLY A 54 16.07 -7.43 -1.19
C GLY A 54 16.26 -5.93 -1.19
N THR A 55 15.84 -5.29 -2.28
CA THR A 55 15.63 -3.85 -2.37
C THR A 55 14.14 -3.58 -2.42
N TYR A 56 13.65 -2.69 -1.56
CA TYR A 56 12.26 -2.33 -1.41
C TYR A 56 12.08 -0.87 -1.77
N ILE A 57 11.16 -0.57 -2.68
CA ILE A 57 10.91 0.78 -3.14
C ILE A 57 9.53 1.19 -2.65
N PHE A 58 9.49 2.21 -1.79
CA PHE A 58 8.27 2.84 -1.32
C PHE A 58 8.02 4.08 -2.17
N LEU A 59 6.81 4.19 -2.73
CA LEU A 59 6.36 5.36 -3.46
C LEU A 59 5.68 6.32 -2.47
N ASP A 60 5.88 7.62 -2.67
CA ASP A 60 5.33 8.69 -1.84
C ASP A 60 5.79 8.66 -0.38
N GLU A 61 6.96 8.07 -0.12
CA GLU A 61 7.60 8.03 1.20
C GLU A 61 8.99 8.69 1.16
N ASP A 62 9.43 9.20 2.31
CA ASP A 62 10.65 9.99 2.44
C ASP A 62 11.50 9.60 3.65
N HIS A 63 12.41 10.50 4.08
CA HIS A 63 13.29 10.28 5.22
C HIS A 63 12.56 9.98 6.53
N THR A 64 11.30 10.37 6.66
CA THR A 64 10.49 10.18 7.86
C THR A 64 10.31 8.69 8.14
N LEU A 65 9.70 7.94 7.20
CA LEU A 65 9.55 6.50 7.31
C LEU A 65 10.90 5.79 7.16
N GLY A 66 11.73 6.23 6.22
CA GLY A 66 13.01 5.59 5.91
C GLY A 66 13.96 5.52 7.09
N ASN A 67 14.19 6.64 7.76
CA ASN A 67 15.11 6.68 8.90
C ASN A 67 14.56 5.91 10.10
N ALA A 68 13.26 6.03 10.37
CA ALA A 68 12.60 5.31 11.46
C ALA A 68 12.69 3.79 11.26
N LEU A 69 12.36 3.31 10.06
CA LEU A 69 12.41 1.89 9.72
C LEU A 69 13.83 1.35 9.69
N ARG A 70 14.79 2.10 9.11
CA ARG A 70 16.22 1.75 9.16
C ARG A 70 16.68 1.55 10.60
N TYR A 71 16.31 2.45 11.50
CA TYR A 71 16.70 2.34 12.91
C TYR A 71 16.16 1.06 13.54
N MET A 72 14.89 0.72 13.31
CA MET A 72 14.29 -0.51 13.85
C MET A 72 14.96 -1.78 13.29
N LEU A 73 15.26 -1.82 11.99
CA LEU A 73 15.86 -2.97 11.34
C LEU A 73 17.32 -3.20 11.75
N VAL A 74 18.14 -2.14 11.81
CA VAL A 74 19.56 -2.24 12.21
C VAL A 74 19.73 -2.73 13.66
N LYS A 75 18.72 -2.55 14.52
CA LYS A 75 18.78 -3.04 15.90
C LYS A 75 18.55 -4.53 16.04
N ARG A 76 18.09 -5.21 14.99
CA ARG A 76 17.79 -6.64 15.05
C ARG A 76 19.05 -7.48 14.77
N PRO A 77 19.24 -8.61 15.46
CA PRO A 77 20.41 -9.47 15.27
C PRO A 77 20.34 -10.31 13.98
N ASP A 78 19.17 -10.41 13.35
CA ASP A 78 18.97 -11.17 12.10
C ASP A 78 19.25 -10.33 10.84
N VAL A 79 19.56 -9.04 11.00
CA VAL A 79 19.89 -8.11 9.93
C VAL A 79 21.39 -7.88 9.92
N GLU A 80 22.02 -8.17 8.78
CA GLU A 80 23.44 -7.88 8.55
C GLU A 80 23.64 -6.45 8.06
N PHE A 81 22.78 -6.01 7.13
CA PHE A 81 22.85 -4.67 6.56
C PHE A 81 21.47 -4.11 6.28
N CYS A 82 21.27 -2.85 6.64
CA CYS A 82 20.10 -2.08 6.25
C CYS A 82 20.48 -0.62 5.99
N GLY A 83 20.03 -0.10 4.85
CA GLY A 83 20.21 1.29 4.45
C GLY A 83 19.02 1.78 3.66
N TYR A 84 18.75 3.09 3.74
CA TYR A 84 17.76 3.75 2.90
C TYR A 84 18.40 4.88 2.11
N SER A 85 17.87 5.15 0.92
CA SER A 85 18.30 6.26 0.07
C SER A 85 17.12 6.82 -0.71
N ILE A 86 17.17 8.13 -0.96
CA ILE A 86 16.28 8.81 -1.90
C ILE A 86 17.13 9.09 -3.14
N PRO A 87 16.79 8.54 -4.32
CA PRO A 87 17.61 8.66 -5.51
C PRO A 87 17.71 10.12 -5.99
N HIS A 88 16.61 10.87 -5.89
CA HIS A 88 16.57 12.27 -6.25
C HIS A 88 15.49 13.01 -5.45
N PRO A 89 15.73 14.23 -4.90
CA PRO A 89 14.75 14.95 -4.09
C PRO A 89 13.44 15.32 -4.79
N SER A 90 13.44 15.39 -6.13
CA SER A 90 12.23 15.65 -6.94
C SER A 90 11.42 14.41 -7.27
N GLU A 91 11.92 13.21 -6.93
CA GLU A 91 11.17 11.97 -7.06
C GLU A 91 10.73 11.50 -5.68
N ASN A 92 9.43 11.33 -5.49
CA ASN A 92 8.87 10.82 -4.23
C ASN A 92 9.01 9.29 -4.19
N LYS A 93 10.26 8.81 -4.18
CA LYS A 93 10.58 7.39 -4.08
C LYS A 93 11.67 7.19 -3.06
N MET A 94 11.46 6.23 -2.17
CA MET A 94 12.44 5.84 -1.18
C MET A 94 12.83 4.39 -1.40
N ASN A 95 14.14 4.14 -1.48
CA ASN A 95 14.68 2.81 -1.61
C ASN A 95 15.23 2.34 -0.26
N ILE A 96 14.89 1.13 0.15
CA ILE A 96 15.44 0.44 1.32
C ILE A 96 16.14 -0.82 0.85
N ARG A 97 17.43 -0.94 1.15
CA ARG A 97 18.21 -2.15 0.93
C ARG A 97 18.30 -2.92 2.24
N LEU A 98 17.92 -4.18 2.23
CA LEU A 98 17.97 -5.07 3.37
C LEU A 98 18.75 -6.35 3.02
N GLN A 99 19.65 -6.74 3.90
CA GLN A 99 20.37 -8.00 3.89
C GLN A 99 20.25 -8.63 5.27
N THR A 100 19.74 -9.85 5.29
CA THR A 100 19.57 -10.68 6.48
C THR A 100 20.59 -11.81 6.44
N VAL A 101 20.85 -12.42 7.61
CA VAL A 101 21.85 -13.49 7.70
C VAL A 101 21.32 -14.80 7.10
N GLU A 102 20.15 -15.26 7.56
CA GLU A 102 19.56 -16.54 7.14
C GLU A 102 18.04 -16.44 6.85
N LYS A 103 17.36 -15.41 7.36
CA LYS A 103 15.91 -15.26 7.21
C LYS A 103 15.54 -14.62 5.88
N ASP A 104 14.31 -14.83 5.43
CA ASP A 104 13.75 -14.07 4.31
C ASP A 104 13.69 -12.57 4.66
N SER A 105 14.27 -11.73 3.80
CA SER A 105 14.27 -10.29 3.98
C SER A 105 12.85 -9.70 4.01
N ASN A 106 11.87 -10.32 3.33
CA ASN A 106 10.48 -9.86 3.35
C ASN A 106 9.85 -10.02 4.74
N SER A 107 10.07 -11.18 5.35
CA SER A 107 9.56 -11.47 6.70
C SER A 107 10.17 -10.53 7.73
N VAL A 108 11.49 -10.30 7.65
CA VAL A 108 12.19 -9.38 8.56
C VAL A 108 11.72 -7.93 8.37
N LEU A 109 11.46 -7.50 7.14
CA LEU A 109 10.89 -6.19 6.85
C LEU A 109 9.51 -6.02 7.49
N GLN A 110 8.62 -6.99 7.33
CA GLN A 110 7.28 -6.98 7.92
C GLN A 110 7.35 -6.92 9.46
N GLU A 111 8.21 -7.73 10.08
CA GLU A 111 8.43 -7.69 11.52
C GLU A 111 8.98 -6.33 11.99
N GLY A 112 9.87 -5.71 11.20
CA GLY A 112 10.39 -4.37 11.45
C GLY A 112 9.31 -3.29 11.43
N LEU A 113 8.42 -3.34 10.43
CA LEU A 113 7.26 -2.44 10.32
C LEU A 113 6.29 -2.61 11.51
N ASN A 114 5.98 -3.85 11.87
CA ASN A 114 5.13 -4.14 13.04
C ASN A 114 5.75 -3.64 14.34
N SER A 115 7.07 -3.79 14.48
CA SER A 115 7.80 -3.29 15.66
C SER A 115 7.75 -1.76 15.74
N LEU A 116 7.85 -1.07 14.61
CA LEU A 116 7.72 0.38 14.54
C LEU A 116 6.30 0.84 14.94
N ALA A 117 5.26 0.18 14.42
CA ALA A 117 3.87 0.46 14.79
C ALA A 117 3.63 0.29 16.30
N ASN A 118 4.07 -0.85 16.86
CA ASN A 118 3.96 -1.11 18.30
C ASN A 118 4.69 -0.05 19.15
N ALA A 119 5.83 0.45 18.68
CA ALA A 119 6.56 1.52 19.37
C ALA A 119 5.74 2.82 19.42
N CYS A 120 5.06 3.17 18.32
CA CYS A 120 4.15 4.32 18.28
C CYS A 120 2.99 4.17 19.27
N ASP A 121 2.37 2.99 19.35
CA ASP A 121 1.29 2.71 20.30
C ASP A 121 1.74 2.90 21.76
N ILE A 122 2.91 2.34 22.11
CA ILE A 122 3.49 2.48 23.46
C ILE A 122 3.79 3.95 23.78
N ILE A 123 4.28 4.72 22.81
CA ILE A 123 4.55 6.15 22.99
C ILE A 123 3.23 6.91 23.21
N GLY A 124 2.20 6.62 22.43
CA GLY A 124 0.85 7.19 22.58
C GLY A 124 0.26 6.93 23.97
N ASP A 125 0.28 5.68 24.41
CA ASP A 125 -0.23 5.28 25.73
C ASP A 125 0.48 6.01 26.87
N LYS A 126 1.81 6.10 26.80
CA LYS A 126 2.62 6.81 27.81
C LYS A 126 2.34 8.30 27.81
N PHE A 127 2.16 8.89 26.63
CA PHE A 127 1.82 10.29 26.48
C PHE A 127 0.45 10.60 27.12
N ASP A 128 -0.56 9.78 26.83
CA ASP A 128 -1.90 9.93 27.41
C ASP A 128 -1.90 9.76 28.93
N GLN A 129 -1.14 8.80 29.45
CA GLN A 129 -0.96 8.63 30.90
C GLN A 129 -0.30 9.86 31.53
N ALA A 130 0.72 10.43 30.88
CA ALA A 130 1.39 11.65 31.34
C ALA A 130 0.44 12.85 31.36
N ILE A 131 -0.38 13.02 30.31
CA ILE A 131 -1.40 14.07 30.25
C ILE A 131 -2.42 13.93 31.37
N LYS A 132 -2.96 12.72 31.58
CA LYS A 132 -3.93 12.45 32.66
C LYS A 132 -3.34 12.79 34.03
N LYS A 133 -2.07 12.44 34.26
CA LYS A 133 -1.35 12.75 35.50
C LYS A 133 -1.14 14.26 35.69
N TYR A 134 -0.75 14.98 34.64
CA TYR A 134 -0.57 16.43 34.66
C TYR A 134 -1.88 17.16 34.97
N ASN A 135 -2.97 16.80 34.28
CA ASN A 135 -4.29 17.39 34.49
C ASN A 135 -4.85 17.13 35.89
N LYS A 136 -4.61 15.95 36.48
CA LYS A 136 -4.99 15.64 37.86
C LYS A 136 -4.22 16.49 38.87
N LYS A 137 -2.96 16.80 38.61
CA LYS A 137 -2.12 17.61 39.51
C LYS A 137 -2.52 19.09 39.52
N ASN A 138 -2.96 19.63 38.38
CA ASN A 138 -3.29 21.06 38.22
C ASN A 138 -4.78 21.40 38.41
N LYS A 139 -5.62 20.42 38.74
CA LYS A 139 -7.04 20.63 39.10
C LYS A 139 -7.26 20.89 40.60
N ASN A 140 -6.18 20.91 41.39
CA ASN A 140 -6.12 21.34 42.79
C ASN A 140 -5.28 22.62 42.89
#